data_AF-A0A3C1QWG0-F1
#
_entry.id   AF-A0A3C1QWG0-F1
#
_cell.length_a   1.000
_cell.length_b   1.000
_cell.length_c   1.000
_cell.angle_alpha   90.00
_cell.angle_beta   90.00
_cell.angle_gamma   90.00
#
_symmetry.space_group_name_H-M   'P 1'
#
loop_
_entity.id
_entity.type
_entity.pdbx_description
1 polymer ?
#
loop_
_entity_poly.entity_id
_entity_poly.type
_entity_poly.pdbx_seq_one_letter_code
_entity_poly.pdbx_strand_id
1 'polypeptide(L)'
;MTTPCSGAGKMRKIFGPGIVLAALLSVPFARGQEGSGDLSVEVTRETLRELRLLEPAWDSAVVNRESGLLLVGDDGVPTVRLAFPAAEILEVRSADGETTFDVGDDLRLDPTGTRLSIERTHGVQTIREAERFLPVESPMSYRHRVGDPETGLLYAPGRWFHDRSVEVTYVRADRAAEATNDDRGAEFFGRARTTDDPRAFALPRTLAALREGRPLTIGISGDSISTGLDASYKVGAPPNQTGYAELVVAQLREATGSEITLVNLSVAGWSVANGIEDLAAMNGAKPDLLIVAYGMNDVGRRDPDWFRERTAELIAGARAANPEVEIVLVATMLGNADWIHTPAEMFPKYRDELQCLTGPGIALADLTEVWTVLLERKDFLDLTGNGLNHPNDFGHRLYAQAILRGLLSGD
;
A
#
# COMPACT_ATOMS: atom_id res chain seq x y z
N MET A 1 -22.69 -12.19 -9.00
CA MET A 1 -22.39 -13.24 -10.00
C MET A 1 -20.98 -13.71 -9.70
N THR A 2 -20.84 -14.91 -9.14
CA THR A 2 -19.55 -15.48 -8.76
C THR A 2 -18.77 -15.86 -10.02
N THR A 3 -17.68 -15.18 -10.30
CA THR A 3 -16.71 -15.61 -11.32
C THR A 3 -16.23 -17.01 -10.93
N PRO A 4 -16.30 -18.01 -11.81
CA PRO A 4 -15.84 -19.35 -11.46
C PRO A 4 -14.32 -19.31 -11.29
N CYS A 5 -13.83 -19.76 -10.14
CA CYS A 5 -12.42 -20.06 -9.91
C CYS A 5 -11.93 -20.93 -11.08
N SER A 6 -10.76 -20.60 -11.64
CA SER A 6 -10.17 -21.38 -12.73
C SER A 6 -10.05 -22.84 -12.30
N GLY A 7 -10.88 -23.69 -12.91
CA GLY A 7 -10.96 -25.10 -12.61
C GLY A 7 -9.64 -25.81 -12.87
N ALA A 8 -9.30 -26.72 -11.96
CA ALA A 8 -8.15 -27.61 -12.01
C ALA A 8 -7.99 -28.28 -13.40
N GLY A 9 -7.10 -27.72 -14.21
CA GLY A 9 -6.60 -28.38 -15.41
C GLY A 9 -5.65 -29.50 -15.01
N LYS A 10 -6.03 -30.76 -15.28
CA LYS A 10 -5.14 -31.92 -15.15
C LYS A 10 -3.84 -31.70 -15.93
N MET A 11 -2.75 -31.38 -15.23
CA MET A 11 -1.42 -31.37 -15.83
C MET A 11 -0.85 -32.79 -15.94
N ARG A 12 -0.49 -33.15 -17.18
CA ARG A 12 0.37 -34.29 -17.48
C ARG A 12 1.75 -34.03 -16.89
N LYS A 13 2.26 -34.98 -16.10
CA LYS A 13 3.66 -35.03 -15.66
C LYS A 13 4.57 -35.12 -16.89
N ILE A 14 5.36 -34.08 -17.13
CA ILE A 14 6.59 -34.15 -17.90
C ILE A 14 7.70 -33.75 -16.94
N PHE A 15 8.44 -34.74 -16.46
CA PHE A 15 9.66 -34.53 -15.69
C PHE A 15 10.79 -34.21 -16.67
N GLY A 16 11.40 -33.03 -16.50
CA GLY A 16 12.72 -32.69 -17.01
C GLY A 16 13.44 -31.87 -15.94
N PRO A 17 14.78 -31.99 -15.77
CA PRO A 17 15.48 -31.32 -14.68
C PRO A 17 15.61 -29.83 -14.99
N GLY A 18 14.60 -29.06 -14.59
CA GLY A 18 14.66 -27.60 -14.60
C GLY A 18 15.42 -27.13 -13.35
N ILE A 19 16.54 -26.46 -13.57
CA ILE A 19 17.33 -25.79 -12.54
C ILE A 19 16.42 -24.77 -11.85
N VAL A 20 16.04 -25.05 -10.61
CA VAL A 20 15.38 -24.10 -9.71
C VAL A 20 16.46 -23.13 -9.24
N LEU A 21 16.59 -21.99 -9.92
CA LEU A 21 17.36 -20.87 -9.39
C LEU A 21 16.46 -20.13 -8.40
N ALA A 22 16.43 -20.60 -7.16
CA ALA A 22 15.99 -19.79 -6.04
C ALA A 22 17.00 -18.65 -5.90
N ALA A 23 16.69 -17.48 -6.47
CA ALA A 23 17.43 -16.26 -6.18
C ALA A 23 17.10 -15.84 -4.75
N LEU A 24 17.76 -16.47 -3.79
CA LEU A 24 17.99 -15.92 -2.46
C LEU A 24 18.85 -14.67 -2.63
N LEU A 25 18.22 -13.54 -2.93
CA LEU A 25 18.83 -12.22 -2.76
C LEU A 25 18.55 -11.73 -1.34
N SER A 26 19.08 -12.47 -0.37
CA SER A 26 19.35 -11.92 0.95
C SER A 26 20.54 -10.98 0.81
N VAL A 27 20.28 -9.70 0.60
CA VAL A 27 21.27 -8.68 0.99
C VAL A 27 21.41 -8.83 2.51
N PRO A 28 22.63 -9.04 3.05
CA PRO A 28 22.80 -9.13 4.48
C PRO A 28 22.58 -7.72 5.05
N PHE A 29 21.35 -7.42 5.45
CA PHE A 29 21.17 -6.49 6.54
C PHE A 29 21.82 -7.15 7.75
N ALA A 30 22.88 -6.53 8.26
CA ALA A 30 23.50 -6.94 9.49
C ALA A 30 22.39 -7.12 10.54
N ARG A 31 22.37 -8.28 11.22
CA ARG A 31 21.61 -8.48 12.46
C ARG A 31 22.12 -7.46 13.49
N GLY A 32 21.61 -6.23 13.41
CA GLY A 32 21.48 -5.39 14.57
C GLY A 32 20.46 -6.05 15.47
N GLN A 33 20.81 -6.23 16.74
CA GLN A 33 19.86 -6.63 17.76
C GLN A 33 18.74 -5.57 17.82
N GLU A 34 17.61 -5.82 17.17
CA GLU A 34 16.37 -5.14 17.53
C GLU A 34 15.85 -5.84 18.78
N GLY A 35 16.27 -5.29 19.91
CA GLY A 35 15.67 -5.58 21.19
C GLY A 35 14.18 -5.21 21.17
N SER A 36 13.41 -6.02 21.88
CA SER A 36 12.08 -5.71 22.43
C SER A 36 11.69 -4.22 22.37
N GLY A 37 10.67 -3.92 21.56
CA GLY A 37 9.81 -2.74 21.66
C GLY A 37 10.50 -1.44 22.08
N ASP A 38 11.22 -0.81 21.16
CA ASP A 38 11.65 0.57 21.38
C ASP A 38 10.46 1.50 21.04
N LEU A 39 9.90 2.06 22.11
CA LEU A 39 8.97 3.17 22.23
C LEU A 39 8.33 3.66 20.93
N SER A 40 7.09 3.18 20.73
CA SER A 40 6.13 3.67 19.75
C SER A 40 6.20 5.19 19.61
N VAL A 41 6.46 5.70 18.41
CA VAL A 41 5.95 7.04 18.07
C VAL A 41 4.46 7.01 18.32
N GLU A 42 4.03 7.74 19.34
CA GLU A 42 2.63 7.88 19.66
C GLU A 42 2.01 8.72 18.53
N VAL A 43 1.27 8.06 17.65
CA VAL A 43 0.48 8.75 16.63
C VAL A 43 -0.58 9.54 17.36
N THR A 44 -0.41 10.86 17.42
CA THR A 44 -1.29 11.72 18.21
C THR A 44 -2.68 11.82 17.59
N ARG A 45 -3.68 12.18 18.40
CA ARG A 45 -5.03 12.47 17.93
C ARG A 45 -5.06 13.58 16.87
N GLU A 46 -4.20 14.58 16.99
CA GLU A 46 -4.08 15.66 16.01
C GLU A 46 -3.55 15.12 14.67
N THR A 47 -2.47 14.34 14.71
CA THR A 47 -1.95 13.64 13.53
C THR A 47 -3.03 12.80 12.86
N LEU A 48 -3.78 11.97 13.60
CA LEU A 48 -4.85 11.14 13.01
C LEU A 48 -5.94 11.98 12.31
N ARG A 49 -6.31 13.13 12.89
CA ARG A 49 -7.28 14.05 12.27
C ARG A 49 -6.76 14.61 10.94
N GLU A 50 -5.48 14.93 10.86
CA GLU A 50 -4.87 15.43 9.62
C GLU A 50 -4.72 14.34 8.55
N LEU A 51 -4.46 13.08 8.95
CA LEU A 51 -4.27 11.98 8.01
C LEU A 51 -5.58 11.48 7.37
N ARG A 52 -6.74 11.79 7.97
CA ARG A 52 -8.07 11.46 7.46
C ARG A 52 -8.20 9.98 7.05
N LEU A 53 -7.74 9.08 7.92
CA LEU A 53 -7.66 7.63 7.65
C LEU A 53 -9.02 6.93 7.49
N LEU A 54 -10.12 7.60 7.85
CA LEU A 54 -11.49 7.10 7.65
C LEU A 54 -12.15 7.64 6.37
N GLU A 55 -11.40 8.37 5.56
CA GLU A 55 -11.82 8.90 4.26
C GLU A 55 -10.94 8.30 3.16
N PRO A 56 -11.26 7.08 2.69
CA PRO A 56 -10.48 6.41 1.65
C PRO A 56 -10.34 7.30 0.42
N ALA A 57 -9.10 7.51 -0.04
CA ALA A 57 -8.79 8.43 -1.14
C ALA A 57 -9.56 8.09 -2.44
N TRP A 58 -9.82 6.80 -2.68
CA TRP A 58 -10.49 6.33 -3.90
C TRP A 58 -12.02 6.45 -3.85
N ASP A 59 -12.63 6.67 -2.69
CA ASP A 59 -14.10 6.71 -2.55
C ASP A 59 -14.61 8.07 -2.06
N SER A 60 -13.79 8.85 -1.35
CA SER A 60 -14.18 10.10 -0.71
C SER A 60 -14.28 11.26 -1.70
N ALA A 61 -15.13 12.26 -1.39
CA ALA A 61 -15.28 13.47 -2.21
C ALA A 61 -14.04 14.37 -2.22
N VAL A 62 -13.30 14.37 -1.12
CA VAL A 62 -12.02 15.06 -0.97
C VAL A 62 -10.93 14.02 -0.88
N VAL A 63 -9.89 14.18 -1.70
CA VAL A 63 -8.64 13.44 -1.55
C VAL A 63 -7.73 14.27 -0.66
N ASN A 64 -7.33 13.71 0.47
CA ASN A 64 -6.49 14.40 1.45
C ASN A 64 -5.02 14.00 1.25
N ARG A 65 -4.15 15.01 1.09
CA ARG A 65 -2.70 14.86 1.06
C ARG A 65 -2.22 13.78 0.08
N GLU A 66 -2.77 13.72 -1.13
CA GLU A 66 -2.26 12.81 -2.16
C GLU A 66 -0.79 13.12 -2.47
N SER A 67 0.08 12.11 -2.42
CA SER A 67 1.49 12.32 -2.76
C SER A 67 1.68 12.55 -4.27
N GLY A 68 2.61 13.42 -4.62
CA GLY A 68 3.02 13.65 -5.99
C GLY A 68 4.49 14.04 -6.08
N LEU A 69 5.23 13.41 -6.97
CA LEU A 69 6.61 13.79 -7.23
C LEU A 69 6.68 14.92 -8.24
N LEU A 70 7.66 15.80 -8.08
CA LEU A 70 7.96 16.84 -9.06
C LEU A 70 8.72 16.24 -10.24
N LEU A 71 7.97 15.68 -11.20
CA LEU A 71 8.50 15.06 -12.40
C LEU A 71 8.66 16.09 -13.53
N VAL A 72 9.87 16.19 -14.08
CA VAL A 72 10.22 17.13 -15.15
C VAL A 72 10.25 16.39 -16.48
N GLY A 73 9.31 16.75 -17.36
CA GLY A 73 9.27 16.26 -18.74
C GLY A 73 10.15 17.08 -19.68
N ASP A 74 10.00 16.83 -20.99
CA ASP A 74 10.81 17.47 -22.04
C ASP A 74 10.61 19.00 -22.15
N ASP A 75 9.46 19.50 -21.71
CA ASP A 75 9.15 20.94 -21.65
C ASP A 75 9.89 21.67 -20.52
N GLY A 76 10.57 20.93 -19.64
CA GLY A 76 11.34 21.47 -18.52
C GLY A 76 10.49 21.95 -17.34
N VAL A 77 9.16 21.78 -17.39
CA VAL A 77 8.26 22.22 -16.32
C VAL A 77 7.97 21.03 -15.39
N PRO A 78 8.29 21.13 -14.08
CA PRO A 78 7.95 20.09 -13.13
C PRO A 78 6.43 19.98 -12.98
N THR A 79 5.92 18.75 -12.94
CA THR A 79 4.49 18.50 -12.84
C THR A 79 4.16 17.37 -11.89
N VAL A 80 2.95 17.43 -11.35
CA VAL A 80 2.38 16.44 -10.43
C VAL A 80 1.08 15.89 -11.03
N ARG A 81 0.90 14.57 -11.00
CA ARG A 81 -0.30 13.89 -11.51
C ARG A 81 -1.25 13.53 -10.37
N LEU A 82 -2.52 13.84 -10.54
CA LEU A 82 -3.59 13.52 -9.60
C LEU A 82 -4.29 12.22 -10.00
N ALA A 83 -4.65 11.39 -9.02
CA ALA A 83 -5.39 10.16 -9.23
C ALA A 83 -6.77 10.40 -9.86
N PHE A 84 -7.41 11.51 -9.50
CA PHE A 84 -8.73 11.87 -9.98
C PHE A 84 -8.74 13.32 -10.48
N PRO A 85 -9.60 13.67 -11.48
CA PRO A 85 -9.79 15.06 -11.85
C PRO A 85 -10.24 15.90 -10.65
N ALA A 86 -9.54 16.98 -10.37
CA ALA A 86 -9.88 17.97 -9.35
C ALA A 86 -10.85 19.02 -9.91
N ALA A 87 -11.93 19.27 -9.18
CA ALA A 87 -12.74 20.47 -9.36
C ALA A 87 -12.09 21.70 -8.71
N GLU A 88 -11.43 21.49 -7.58
CA GLU A 88 -10.82 22.54 -6.78
C GLU A 88 -9.61 21.98 -6.03
N ILE A 89 -8.49 22.70 -6.07
CA ILE A 89 -7.31 22.42 -5.23
C ILE A 89 -7.48 23.19 -3.92
N LEU A 90 -7.48 22.47 -2.80
CA LEU A 90 -7.68 23.05 -1.47
C LEU A 90 -6.35 23.40 -0.81
N GLU A 91 -5.33 22.57 -0.97
CA GLU A 91 -4.01 22.76 -0.38
C GLU A 91 -2.94 22.03 -1.20
N VAL A 92 -1.76 22.62 -1.33
CA VAL A 92 -0.56 21.95 -1.82
C VAL A 92 0.60 22.33 -0.91
N ARG A 93 1.35 21.33 -0.44
CA ARG A 93 2.52 21.52 0.43
C ARG A 93 3.64 20.55 0.14
N SER A 94 4.87 20.86 0.54
CA SER A 94 5.96 19.89 0.54
C SER A 94 5.64 18.72 1.48
N ALA A 95 6.15 17.53 1.18
CA ALA A 95 5.85 16.34 2.00
C ALA A 95 6.33 16.46 3.45
N ASP A 96 7.41 17.22 3.70
CA ASP A 96 7.88 17.56 5.04
C ASP A 96 6.98 18.55 5.80
N GLY A 97 6.02 19.19 5.11
CA GLY A 97 5.09 20.17 5.66
C GLY A 97 5.67 21.59 5.83
N GLU A 98 6.92 21.84 5.42
CA GLU A 98 7.58 23.14 5.65
C GLU A 98 7.16 24.23 4.66
N THR A 99 6.68 23.85 3.47
CA THR A 99 6.36 24.77 2.38
C THR A 99 4.92 24.60 1.93
N THR A 100 4.16 25.69 1.81
CA THR A 100 2.84 25.73 1.15
C THR A 100 2.97 26.41 -0.22
N PHE A 101 2.20 25.98 -1.20
CA PHE A 101 2.22 26.52 -2.56
C PHE A 101 0.91 27.25 -2.86
N ASP A 102 1.03 28.45 -3.44
CA ASP A 102 -0.13 29.26 -3.82
C ASP A 102 -0.65 28.87 -5.21
N VAL A 103 -1.92 28.46 -5.28
CA VAL A 103 -2.61 28.18 -6.55
C VAL A 103 -2.75 29.48 -7.35
N GLY A 104 -2.19 29.54 -8.55
CA GLY A 104 -2.21 30.74 -9.40
C GLY A 104 -0.96 31.61 -9.31
N ASP A 105 -0.08 31.39 -8.34
CA ASP A 105 1.25 32.04 -8.28
C ASP A 105 2.39 31.04 -8.41
N ASP A 106 2.30 29.91 -7.71
CA ASP A 106 3.35 28.89 -7.68
C ASP A 106 3.03 27.69 -8.55
N LEU A 107 1.74 27.46 -8.82
CA LEU A 107 1.30 26.32 -9.63
C LEU A 107 0.01 26.62 -10.40
N ARG A 108 -0.28 25.81 -11.41
CA ARG A 108 -1.53 25.85 -12.20
C ARG A 108 -2.11 24.46 -12.35
N LEU A 109 -3.42 24.33 -12.16
CA LEU A 109 -4.18 23.15 -12.53
C LEU A 109 -4.46 23.17 -14.04
N ASP A 110 -4.26 22.04 -14.72
CA ASP A 110 -4.60 21.93 -16.14
C ASP A 110 -6.13 21.90 -16.38
N PRO A 111 -6.61 22.20 -17.60
CA PRO A 111 -8.04 22.25 -17.87
C PRO A 111 -8.80 20.93 -17.65
N THR A 112 -8.09 19.80 -17.62
CA THR A 112 -8.68 18.47 -17.34
C THR A 112 -8.76 18.19 -15.84
N GLY A 113 -8.14 19.01 -14.99
CA GLY A 113 -8.12 18.84 -13.54
C GLY A 113 -7.20 17.70 -13.07
N THR A 114 -6.34 17.16 -13.92
CA THR A 114 -5.59 15.93 -13.65
C THR A 114 -4.11 16.15 -13.38
N ARG A 115 -3.59 17.34 -13.69
CA ARG A 115 -2.16 17.65 -13.58
C ARG A 115 -1.96 19.06 -13.02
N LEU A 116 -1.02 19.17 -12.10
CA LEU A 116 -0.50 20.46 -11.65
C LEU A 116 0.82 20.73 -12.36
N SER A 117 0.95 21.93 -12.95
CA SER A 117 2.24 22.48 -13.39
C SER A 117 2.81 23.35 -12.29
N ILE A 118 4.03 23.05 -11.86
CA ILE A 118 4.71 23.76 -10.76
C ILE A 118 5.63 24.82 -11.36
N GLU A 119 5.23 26.09 -11.25
CA GLU A 119 5.99 27.25 -11.73
C GLU A 119 7.12 27.63 -10.77
N ARG A 120 6.93 27.40 -9.46
CA ARG A 120 7.94 27.61 -8.41
C ARG A 120 7.99 26.40 -7.50
N THR A 121 9.16 25.76 -7.41
CA THR A 121 9.34 24.56 -6.58
C THR A 121 9.67 24.86 -5.12
N HIS A 122 10.03 26.10 -4.80
CA HIS A 122 10.41 26.54 -3.45
C HIS A 122 11.48 25.67 -2.78
N GLY A 123 12.39 25.10 -3.56
CA GLY A 123 13.46 24.24 -3.07
C GLY A 123 13.12 22.76 -2.98
N VAL A 124 11.86 22.36 -3.21
CA VAL A 124 11.50 20.95 -3.39
C VAL A 124 12.25 20.42 -4.63
N GLN A 125 12.94 19.31 -4.44
CA GLN A 125 13.79 18.74 -5.49
C GLN A 125 12.94 18.06 -6.57
N THR A 126 13.46 18.01 -7.79
CA THR A 126 12.76 17.44 -8.94
C THR A 126 13.42 16.15 -9.41
N ILE A 127 12.70 15.38 -10.23
CA ILE A 127 13.22 14.20 -10.94
C ILE A 127 12.98 14.39 -12.42
N ARG A 128 14.01 14.28 -13.24
CA ARG A 128 13.89 14.29 -14.71
C ARG A 128 13.52 12.91 -15.22
N GLU A 129 12.82 12.86 -16.34
CA GLU A 129 12.46 11.58 -16.98
C GLU A 129 13.67 10.67 -17.23
N ALA A 130 14.80 11.25 -17.65
CA ALA A 130 16.05 10.53 -17.88
C ALA A 130 16.67 9.92 -16.61
N GLU A 131 16.27 10.36 -15.40
CA GLU A 131 16.79 9.85 -14.13
C GLU A 131 16.05 8.59 -13.65
N ARG A 132 14.94 8.22 -14.30
CA ARG A 132 14.21 6.97 -14.01
C ARG A 132 15.00 5.72 -14.41
N PHE A 133 15.87 5.88 -15.39
CA PHE A 133 16.63 4.81 -16.03
C PHE A 133 18.11 5.16 -15.99
N LEU A 134 18.85 4.44 -15.17
CA LEU A 134 20.24 4.74 -14.85
C LEU A 134 21.16 3.65 -15.41
N PRO A 135 22.43 3.94 -15.74
CA PRO A 135 23.40 2.89 -16.05
C PRO A 135 23.49 1.92 -14.87
N VAL A 136 23.54 0.61 -15.16
CA VAL A 136 23.73 -0.40 -14.11
C VAL A 136 24.97 -0.08 -13.28
N GLU A 137 24.96 -0.42 -12.00
CA GLU A 137 26.02 -0.13 -11.01
C GLU A 137 26.24 1.35 -10.66
N SER A 138 25.52 2.28 -11.27
CA SER A 138 25.55 3.68 -10.83
C SER A 138 24.80 3.85 -9.48
N PRO A 139 25.10 4.90 -8.70
CA PRO A 139 24.34 5.19 -7.49
C PRO A 139 22.84 5.26 -7.75
N MET A 140 22.03 4.67 -6.85
CA MET A 140 20.57 4.57 -6.96
C MET A 140 20.06 3.77 -8.17
N SER A 141 20.91 3.00 -8.84
CA SER A 141 20.50 2.10 -9.91
C SER A 141 20.21 0.69 -9.38
N TYR A 142 19.03 0.14 -9.72
CA TYR A 142 18.66 -1.24 -9.41
C TYR A 142 18.54 -2.10 -10.66
N ARG A 143 19.09 -3.32 -10.61
CA ARG A 143 19.19 -4.22 -11.76
C ARG A 143 17.85 -4.83 -12.17
N HIS A 144 17.87 -5.48 -13.33
CA HIS A 144 16.81 -6.36 -13.83
C HIS A 144 15.56 -5.64 -14.34
N ARG A 145 15.78 -4.57 -15.10
CA ARG A 145 14.73 -3.96 -15.91
C ARG A 145 14.22 -4.93 -16.97
N VAL A 146 12.91 -4.92 -17.20
CA VAL A 146 12.24 -5.73 -18.21
C VAL A 146 12.72 -5.31 -19.60
N GLY A 147 13.16 -6.29 -20.40
CA GLY A 147 13.55 -6.07 -21.80
C GLY A 147 14.87 -5.34 -22.03
N ASP A 148 15.47 -4.75 -21.00
CA ASP A 148 16.71 -3.96 -21.11
C ASP A 148 17.59 -4.10 -19.85
N PRO A 149 18.29 -5.24 -19.70
CA PRO A 149 19.05 -5.55 -18.47
C PRO A 149 20.29 -4.69 -18.25
N GLU A 150 20.76 -3.96 -19.28
CA GLU A 150 21.91 -3.04 -19.22
C GLU A 150 21.51 -1.64 -18.73
N THR A 151 20.23 -1.44 -18.43
CA THR A 151 19.68 -0.23 -17.82
C THR A 151 19.05 -0.59 -16.49
N GLY A 152 19.47 0.08 -15.42
CA GLY A 152 18.86 -0.03 -14.11
C GLY A 152 17.69 0.92 -13.91
N LEU A 153 16.88 0.60 -12.91
CA LEU A 153 15.73 1.38 -12.45
C LEU A 153 16.18 2.32 -11.33
N LEU A 154 15.60 3.51 -11.27
CA LEU A 154 15.77 4.41 -10.12
C LEU A 154 15.27 3.73 -8.84
N TYR A 155 16.20 3.54 -7.91
CA TYR A 155 15.95 2.96 -6.59
C TYR A 155 16.71 3.72 -5.52
N ALA A 156 15.97 4.42 -4.68
CA ALA A 156 16.53 5.32 -3.67
C ALA A 156 15.77 5.19 -2.35
N PRO A 157 15.90 4.05 -1.62
CA PRO A 157 15.31 3.90 -0.31
C PRO A 157 15.86 4.96 0.65
N GLY A 158 15.07 5.33 1.65
CA GLY A 158 15.41 6.41 2.58
C GLY A 158 14.69 7.72 2.26
N ARG A 159 15.25 8.85 2.70
CA ARG A 159 14.63 10.19 2.58
C ARG A 159 14.53 10.75 1.14
N TRP A 160 15.15 10.11 0.15
CA TRP A 160 15.36 10.73 -1.16
C TRP A 160 14.06 11.05 -1.92
N PHE A 161 13.09 10.15 -1.90
CA PHE A 161 11.77 10.37 -2.49
C PHE A 161 10.93 11.37 -1.69
N HIS A 162 11.05 11.37 -0.36
CA HIS A 162 10.36 12.31 0.53
C HIS A 162 10.74 13.77 0.22
N ASP A 163 12.03 14.06 0.00
CA ASP A 163 12.54 15.40 -0.37
C ASP A 163 12.06 15.93 -1.75
N ARG A 164 11.43 15.07 -2.56
CA ARG A 164 11.00 15.34 -3.93
C ARG A 164 9.49 15.29 -4.11
N SER A 165 8.79 15.08 -2.99
CA SER A 165 7.35 14.90 -2.96
C SER A 165 6.65 16.15 -2.45
N VAL A 166 5.48 16.40 -3.00
CA VAL A 166 4.45 17.28 -2.43
C VAL A 166 3.24 16.45 -2.04
N GLU A 167 2.40 17.02 -1.19
CA GLU A 167 1.08 16.52 -0.85
C GLU A 167 0.01 17.48 -1.39
N VAL A 168 -1.00 16.94 -2.06
CA VAL A 168 -2.09 17.70 -2.68
C VAL A 168 -3.42 17.29 -2.05
N THR A 169 -4.17 18.26 -1.54
CA THR A 169 -5.54 18.07 -1.06
C THR A 169 -6.52 18.73 -2.04
N TYR A 170 -7.53 18.01 -2.52
CA TYR A 170 -8.44 18.52 -3.55
C TYR A 170 -9.82 17.88 -3.51
N VAL A 171 -10.81 18.62 -4.03
CA VAL A 171 -12.18 18.15 -4.27
C VAL A 171 -12.23 17.46 -5.62
N ARG A 172 -12.74 16.22 -5.67
CA ARG A 172 -12.89 15.50 -6.95
C ARG A 172 -14.05 16.05 -7.77
N ALA A 173 -13.83 16.18 -9.07
CA ALA A 173 -14.81 16.72 -10.00
C ALA A 173 -16.04 15.81 -10.18
N ASP A 174 -15.85 14.50 -10.20
CA ASP A 174 -16.94 13.52 -10.31
C ASP A 174 -17.90 13.60 -9.10
N ARG A 175 -17.36 13.80 -7.90
CA ARG A 175 -18.16 13.94 -6.66
C ARG A 175 -18.82 15.31 -6.51
N ALA A 176 -18.18 16.38 -6.98
CA ALA A 176 -18.79 17.71 -7.02
C ALA A 176 -19.98 17.75 -8.00
N ALA A 177 -19.88 17.08 -9.14
CA ALA A 177 -20.97 16.96 -10.11
C ALA A 177 -22.15 16.15 -9.54
N GLU A 178 -21.89 15.03 -8.87
CA GLU A 178 -22.91 14.22 -8.18
C GLU A 178 -23.71 15.05 -7.16
N ALA A 179 -23.04 15.91 -6.38
CA ALA A 179 -23.69 16.76 -5.38
C ALA A 179 -24.60 17.86 -5.97
N THR A 180 -24.43 18.20 -7.27
CA THR A 180 -25.14 19.30 -7.92
C THR A 180 -26.18 18.86 -8.96
N ASN A 181 -26.39 17.55 -9.15
CA ASN A 181 -27.22 16.96 -10.20
C ASN A 181 -26.87 17.45 -11.62
N ASP A 182 -25.62 17.89 -11.85
CA ASP A 182 -25.16 18.30 -13.18
C ASP A 182 -24.66 17.07 -13.95
N ASP A 183 -25.59 16.27 -14.44
CA ASP A 183 -25.38 15.01 -15.18
C ASP A 183 -24.80 15.22 -16.61
N ARG A 184 -24.16 16.36 -16.87
CA ARG A 184 -23.58 16.69 -18.17
C ARG A 184 -22.24 15.97 -18.40
N GLY A 185 -22.31 14.64 -18.50
CA GLY A 185 -21.24 13.81 -19.08
C GLY A 185 -20.10 13.43 -18.14
N ALA A 186 -20.32 13.39 -16.82
CA ALA A 186 -19.32 12.88 -15.89
C ALA A 186 -19.05 11.39 -16.17
N GLU A 187 -17.94 11.09 -16.83
CA GLU A 187 -17.34 9.75 -16.74
C GLU A 187 -17.02 9.52 -15.26
N PHE A 188 -17.73 8.59 -14.61
CA PHE A 188 -17.42 8.16 -13.25
C PHE A 188 -16.06 7.47 -13.25
N PHE A 189 -15.02 8.15 -12.77
CA PHE A 189 -13.65 7.65 -12.80
C PHE A 189 -13.33 6.81 -11.56
N GLY A 190 -12.79 5.60 -11.79
CA GLY A 190 -12.02 4.88 -10.78
C GLY A 190 -12.76 4.43 -9.52
N ARG A 191 -13.94 3.80 -9.65
CA ARG A 191 -14.46 3.01 -8.53
C ARG A 191 -13.68 1.71 -8.41
N ALA A 192 -12.95 1.55 -7.29
CA ALA A 192 -12.45 0.25 -6.87
C ALA A 192 -13.65 -0.67 -6.57
N ARG A 193 -13.92 -1.62 -7.48
CA ARG A 193 -15.10 -2.48 -7.52
C ARG A 193 -15.19 -3.47 -6.35
N THR A 194 -14.07 -3.89 -5.76
CA THR A 194 -14.05 -4.79 -4.59
C THR A 194 -14.45 -4.10 -3.29
N THR A 195 -14.59 -2.77 -3.28
CA THR A 195 -14.91 -2.00 -2.07
C THR A 195 -16.39 -1.59 -1.94
N ASP A 196 -17.25 -2.03 -2.86
CA ASP A 196 -18.67 -1.64 -2.91
C ASP A 196 -19.56 -2.32 -1.84
N ASP A 197 -19.05 -3.25 -1.02
CA ASP A 197 -19.80 -3.82 0.11
C ASP A 197 -19.09 -3.56 1.46
N PRO A 198 -19.56 -2.58 2.27
CA PRO A 198 -19.09 -2.37 3.64
C PRO A 198 -19.27 -3.59 4.57
N ARG A 199 -20.10 -4.58 4.18
CA ARG A 199 -20.26 -5.88 4.87
C ARG A 199 -19.19 -6.90 4.44
N ALA A 200 -18.22 -6.52 3.61
CA ALA A 200 -17.17 -7.41 3.10
C ALA A 200 -16.30 -8.00 4.21
N PHE A 201 -16.18 -7.33 5.36
CA PHE A 201 -15.43 -7.83 6.50
C PHE A 201 -16.36 -8.62 7.43
N ALA A 202 -16.56 -9.90 7.10
CA ALA A 202 -17.29 -10.84 7.93
C ALA A 202 -16.46 -11.29 9.16
N LEU A 203 -16.10 -10.34 10.02
CA LEU A 203 -15.25 -10.49 11.21
C LEU A 203 -16.06 -10.21 12.51
N PRO A 204 -17.12 -10.99 12.78
CA PRO A 204 -18.06 -10.66 13.85
C PRO A 204 -17.43 -10.53 15.24
N ARG A 205 -16.37 -11.27 15.56
CA ARG A 205 -15.75 -11.24 16.90
C ARG A 205 -14.90 -9.98 17.08
N THR A 206 -14.08 -9.66 16.09
CA THR A 206 -13.26 -8.45 16.06
C THR A 206 -14.14 -7.22 16.08
N LEU A 207 -15.16 -7.16 15.22
CA LEU A 207 -16.08 -6.04 15.16
C LEU A 207 -16.88 -5.87 16.45
N ALA A 208 -17.33 -6.97 17.08
CA ALA A 208 -17.97 -6.89 18.39
C ALA A 208 -17.01 -6.39 19.46
N ALA A 209 -15.78 -6.89 19.52
CA ALA A 209 -14.78 -6.43 20.48
C ALA A 209 -14.47 -4.94 20.32
N LEU A 210 -14.32 -4.46 19.08
CA LEU A 210 -14.11 -3.05 18.76
C LEU A 210 -15.31 -2.20 19.17
N ARG A 211 -16.55 -2.57 18.81
CA ARG A 211 -17.76 -1.82 19.20
C ARG A 211 -17.95 -1.75 20.71
N GLU A 212 -17.58 -2.80 21.42
CA GLU A 212 -17.71 -2.90 22.88
C GLU A 212 -16.53 -2.27 23.64
N GLY A 213 -15.52 -1.73 22.93
CA GLY A 213 -14.31 -1.18 23.55
C GLY A 213 -13.46 -2.22 24.27
N ARG A 214 -13.62 -3.52 23.94
CA ARG A 214 -12.89 -4.60 24.60
C ARG A 214 -11.43 -4.62 24.15
N PRO A 215 -10.50 -5.07 25.02
CA PRO A 215 -9.12 -5.29 24.62
C PRO A 215 -9.00 -6.34 23.50
N LEU A 216 -8.07 -6.14 22.57
CA LEU A 216 -7.73 -7.10 21.53
C LEU A 216 -6.25 -7.07 21.16
N THR A 217 -5.73 -8.22 20.75
CA THR A 217 -4.39 -8.36 20.17
C THR A 217 -4.49 -8.46 18.66
N ILE A 218 -3.81 -7.55 17.95
CA ILE A 218 -3.65 -7.58 16.50
C ILE A 218 -2.25 -8.09 16.17
N GLY A 219 -2.17 -9.23 15.51
CA GLY A 219 -0.93 -9.79 14.99
C GLY A 219 -0.73 -9.42 13.52
N ILE A 220 0.50 -9.07 13.11
CA ILE A 220 0.87 -8.88 11.71
C ILE A 220 1.91 -9.92 11.30
N SER A 221 1.57 -10.72 10.30
CA SER A 221 2.50 -11.60 9.59
C SER A 221 2.65 -11.08 8.17
N GLY A 222 3.77 -10.43 7.88
CA GLY A 222 3.98 -9.79 6.59
C GLY A 222 5.44 -9.63 6.21
N ASP A 223 5.67 -8.83 5.18
CA ASP A 223 6.97 -8.59 4.57
C ASP A 223 7.55 -7.20 4.93
N SER A 224 8.43 -6.66 4.10
CA SER A 224 9.05 -5.34 4.28
C SER A 224 8.04 -4.19 4.33
N ILE A 225 6.92 -4.29 3.62
CA ILE A 225 5.90 -3.22 3.66
C ILE A 225 5.28 -3.20 5.05
N SER A 226 5.01 -4.37 5.62
CA SER A 226 4.42 -4.54 6.94
C SER A 226 5.37 -4.18 8.09
N THR A 227 6.69 -4.15 7.89
CA THR A 227 7.60 -3.54 8.88
C THR A 227 7.55 -2.02 8.89
N GLY A 228 6.90 -1.41 7.87
CA GLY A 228 6.81 0.03 7.68
C GLY A 228 7.92 0.63 6.82
N LEU A 229 8.68 -0.17 6.06
CA LEU A 229 9.77 0.37 5.23
C LEU A 229 9.29 1.49 4.31
N ASP A 230 10.16 2.48 4.17
CA ASP A 230 10.00 3.70 3.37
C ASP A 230 8.86 4.65 3.79
N ALA A 231 8.14 4.36 4.89
CA ALA A 231 7.44 5.39 5.64
C ALA A 231 8.45 6.39 6.22
N SER A 232 8.09 7.67 6.26
CA SER A 232 8.99 8.76 6.65
C SER A 232 9.59 8.55 8.05
N TYR A 233 8.82 7.99 8.99
CA TYR A 233 9.34 7.61 10.32
C TYR A 233 10.50 6.61 10.24
N LYS A 234 10.37 5.54 9.45
CA LYS A 234 11.40 4.48 9.36
C LYS A 234 12.69 4.96 8.72
N VAL A 235 12.64 6.04 7.95
CA VAL A 235 13.79 6.62 7.27
C VAL A 235 14.28 7.93 7.90
N GLY A 236 13.67 8.36 9.01
CA GLY A 236 14.01 9.60 9.70
C GLY A 236 13.74 10.87 8.88
N ALA A 237 12.74 10.82 7.99
CA ALA A 237 12.28 11.98 7.24
C ALA A 237 11.06 12.61 7.93
N PRO A 238 10.90 13.95 7.90
CA PRO A 238 9.63 14.57 8.22
C PRO A 238 8.53 14.07 7.24
N PRO A 239 7.27 13.97 7.69
CA PRO A 239 6.73 14.35 9.00
C PRO A 239 6.85 13.25 10.06
N ASN A 240 7.63 12.19 9.82
CA ASN A 240 7.74 11.00 10.67
C ASN A 240 6.40 10.23 10.81
N GLN A 241 5.67 10.07 9.71
CA GLN A 241 4.53 9.17 9.64
C GLN A 241 5.01 7.71 9.79
N THR A 242 4.35 6.95 10.66
CA THR A 242 4.60 5.52 10.85
C THR A 242 4.05 4.69 9.68
N GLY A 243 4.41 3.41 9.66
CA GLY A 243 3.86 2.44 8.70
C GLY A 243 2.38 2.15 8.95
N TYR A 244 1.73 1.49 7.98
CA TYR A 244 0.29 1.27 8.03
C TYR A 244 -0.18 0.48 9.28
N ALA A 245 0.64 -0.43 9.81
CA ALA A 245 0.26 -1.26 10.96
C ALA A 245 0.02 -0.40 12.21
N GLU A 246 0.94 0.53 12.49
CA GLU A 246 0.80 1.49 13.58
C GLU A 246 -0.35 2.47 13.33
N LEU A 247 -0.55 2.93 12.10
CA LEU A 247 -1.67 3.82 11.73
C LEU A 247 -3.04 3.16 11.96
N VAL A 248 -3.20 1.89 11.56
CA VAL A 248 -4.43 1.11 11.80
C VAL A 248 -4.72 1.03 13.29
N VAL A 249 -3.73 0.62 14.09
CA VAL A 249 -3.91 0.46 15.55
C VAL A 249 -4.22 1.79 16.23
N ALA A 250 -3.51 2.86 15.86
CA ALA A 250 -3.76 4.18 16.40
C ALA A 250 -5.18 4.67 16.08
N GLN A 251 -5.64 4.51 14.84
CA GLN A 251 -6.98 4.93 14.43
C GLN A 251 -8.09 4.10 15.10
N LEU A 252 -7.89 2.78 15.25
CA LEU A 252 -8.85 1.92 15.96
C LEU A 252 -8.96 2.32 17.44
N ARG A 253 -7.83 2.50 18.13
CA ARG A 253 -7.81 2.97 19.54
C ARG A 253 -8.56 4.29 19.70
N GLU A 254 -8.31 5.25 18.81
CA GLU A 254 -8.97 6.55 18.84
C GLU A 254 -10.48 6.44 18.55
N ALA A 255 -10.89 5.60 17.60
CA ALA A 255 -12.29 5.48 17.20
C ALA A 255 -13.14 4.70 18.21
N THR A 256 -12.57 3.69 18.88
CA THR A 256 -13.34 2.75 19.70
C THR A 256 -13.06 2.84 21.20
N GLY A 257 -11.94 3.46 21.58
CA GLY A 257 -11.45 3.42 22.97
C GLY A 257 -10.94 2.04 23.41
N SER A 258 -10.84 1.06 22.51
CA SER A 258 -10.31 -0.27 22.82
C SER A 258 -8.83 -0.20 23.19
N GLU A 259 -8.42 -0.99 24.19
CA GLU A 259 -7.00 -1.29 24.41
C GLU A 259 -6.52 -2.30 23.36
N ILE A 260 -5.64 -1.87 22.45
CA ILE A 260 -5.17 -2.73 21.36
C ILE A 260 -3.70 -3.04 21.55
N THR A 261 -3.31 -4.31 21.58
CA THR A 261 -1.89 -4.72 21.53
C THR A 261 -1.51 -5.05 20.09
N LEU A 262 -0.46 -4.39 19.57
CA LEU A 262 0.10 -4.71 18.25
C LEU A 262 1.28 -5.65 18.42
N VAL A 263 1.24 -6.80 17.74
CA VAL A 263 2.38 -7.72 17.62
C VAL A 263 2.74 -7.85 16.14
N ASN A 264 3.73 -7.08 15.70
CA ASN A 264 4.21 -7.10 14.33
C ASN A 264 5.44 -8.01 14.20
N LEU A 265 5.27 -9.19 13.60
CA LEU A 265 6.35 -10.16 13.35
C LEU A 265 6.82 -10.12 11.89
N SER A 266 6.55 -9.03 11.18
CA SER A 266 6.93 -8.89 9.79
C SER A 266 8.45 -8.74 9.65
N VAL A 267 9.00 -9.25 8.55
CA VAL A 267 10.43 -9.17 8.26
C VAL A 267 10.66 -8.85 6.79
N ALA A 268 11.60 -7.95 6.52
CA ALA A 268 11.91 -7.53 5.17
C ALA A 268 12.39 -8.71 4.29
N GLY A 269 11.87 -8.75 3.06
CA GLY A 269 12.20 -9.80 2.08
C GLY A 269 11.52 -11.15 2.31
N TRP A 270 10.66 -11.27 3.32
CA TRP A 270 9.94 -12.52 3.56
C TRP A 270 8.81 -12.74 2.56
N SER A 271 8.57 -14.01 2.30
CA SER A 271 7.43 -14.55 1.56
C SER A 271 6.45 -15.22 2.52
N VAL A 272 5.28 -15.64 2.04
CA VAL A 272 4.31 -16.38 2.88
C VAL A 272 4.90 -17.67 3.47
N ALA A 273 5.87 -18.29 2.80
CA ALA A 273 6.56 -19.48 3.30
C ALA A 273 7.30 -19.20 4.62
N ASN A 274 7.90 -18.02 4.77
CA ASN A 274 8.57 -17.64 6.02
C ASN A 274 7.55 -17.39 7.13
N GLY A 275 6.39 -16.81 6.82
CA GLY A 275 5.29 -16.67 7.79
C GLY A 275 4.78 -18.02 8.32
N ILE A 276 4.77 -19.07 7.49
CA ILE A 276 4.45 -20.44 7.94
C ILE A 276 5.52 -20.97 8.91
N GLU A 277 6.80 -20.73 8.62
CA GLU A 277 7.91 -21.13 9.49
C GLU A 277 7.87 -20.41 10.85
N ASP A 278 7.44 -19.16 10.88
CA ASP A 278 7.34 -18.33 12.10
C ASP A 278 5.98 -18.46 12.83
N LEU A 279 5.10 -19.33 12.35
CA LEU A 279 3.73 -19.43 12.87
C LEU A 279 3.66 -19.81 14.36
N ALA A 280 4.66 -20.51 14.88
CA ALA A 280 4.76 -20.79 16.30
C ALA A 280 4.92 -19.52 17.16
N ALA A 281 5.69 -18.54 16.68
CA ALA A 281 5.85 -17.25 17.35
C ALA A 281 4.55 -16.44 17.28
N MET A 282 3.92 -16.38 16.09
CA MET A 282 2.64 -15.70 15.91
C MET A 282 1.53 -16.31 16.79
N ASN A 283 1.43 -17.64 16.83
CA ASN A 283 0.48 -18.34 17.70
C ASN A 283 0.76 -18.11 19.19
N GLY A 284 2.04 -17.95 19.56
CA GLY A 284 2.45 -17.58 20.92
C GLY A 284 1.95 -16.20 21.35
N ALA A 285 1.79 -15.27 20.40
CA ALA A 285 1.23 -13.94 20.63
C ALA A 285 -0.29 -13.94 20.81
N LYS A 286 -0.98 -15.04 20.45
CA LYS A 286 -2.44 -15.22 20.59
C LYS A 286 -3.26 -14.06 20.02
N PRO A 287 -3.11 -13.71 18.73
CA PRO A 287 -3.90 -12.66 18.13
C PRO A 287 -5.40 -13.01 18.15
N ASP A 288 -6.23 -11.99 18.41
CA ASP A 288 -7.67 -12.01 18.16
C ASP A 288 -7.94 -11.76 16.67
N LEU A 289 -7.17 -10.84 16.09
CA LEU A 289 -7.14 -10.51 14.67
C LEU A 289 -5.72 -10.73 14.12
N LEU A 290 -5.58 -11.54 13.07
CA LEU A 290 -4.33 -11.73 12.33
C LEU A 290 -4.42 -11.05 10.97
N ILE A 291 -3.52 -10.10 10.70
CA ILE A 291 -3.35 -9.51 9.38
C ILE A 291 -2.21 -10.24 8.67
N VAL A 292 -2.53 -10.86 7.53
CA VAL A 292 -1.57 -11.59 6.68
C VAL A 292 -1.31 -10.76 5.43
N ALA A 293 -0.09 -10.22 5.32
CA ALA A 293 0.26 -9.23 4.30
C ALA A 293 1.55 -9.64 3.56
N TYR A 294 1.42 -10.66 2.72
CA TYR A 294 2.44 -11.13 1.79
C TYR A 294 1.98 -10.92 0.34
N GLY A 295 2.88 -11.13 -0.63
CA GLY A 295 2.56 -11.00 -2.04
C GLY A 295 3.62 -10.25 -2.83
N MET A 296 4.26 -9.23 -2.25
CA MET A 296 5.21 -8.39 -2.99
C MET A 296 6.47 -9.18 -3.36
N ASN A 297 7.00 -9.99 -2.42
CA ASN A 297 8.12 -10.88 -2.69
C ASN A 297 7.68 -12.17 -3.40
N ASP A 298 6.44 -12.61 -3.18
CA ASP A 298 5.89 -13.85 -3.71
C ASP A 298 5.56 -13.78 -5.20
N VAL A 299 5.16 -12.60 -5.70
CA VAL A 299 4.72 -12.40 -7.09
C VAL A 299 5.80 -12.72 -8.11
N GLY A 300 7.07 -12.52 -7.75
CA GLY A 300 8.22 -12.84 -8.60
C GLY A 300 8.31 -14.32 -8.97
N ARG A 301 7.70 -15.21 -8.17
CA ARG A 301 7.59 -16.65 -8.44
C ARG A 301 6.67 -16.98 -9.61
N ARG A 302 5.75 -16.07 -9.94
CA ARG A 302 4.74 -16.23 -11.00
C ARG A 302 3.87 -17.48 -10.83
N ASP A 303 3.53 -17.80 -9.58
CA ASP A 303 2.82 -19.02 -9.19
C ASP A 303 1.69 -18.69 -8.21
N PRO A 304 0.52 -18.22 -8.72
CA PRO A 304 -0.63 -17.88 -7.89
C PRO A 304 -1.17 -19.09 -7.12
N ASP A 305 -1.19 -20.27 -7.75
CA ASP A 305 -1.67 -21.50 -7.11
C ASP A 305 -0.84 -21.84 -5.88
N TRP A 306 0.49 -21.78 -5.98
CA TRP A 306 1.37 -21.97 -4.83
C TRP A 306 1.11 -20.93 -3.74
N PHE A 307 0.89 -19.67 -4.11
CA PHE A 307 0.61 -18.61 -3.15
C PHE A 307 -0.71 -18.85 -2.40
N ARG A 308 -1.78 -19.28 -3.10
CA ARG A 308 -3.04 -19.70 -2.48
C ARG A 308 -2.81 -20.83 -1.48
N GLU A 309 -2.10 -21.88 -1.90
CA GLU A 309 -1.86 -23.06 -1.07
C GLU A 309 -1.09 -22.73 0.21
N ARG A 310 -0.02 -21.94 0.10
CA ARG A 310 0.78 -21.54 1.27
C ARG A 310 0.00 -20.59 2.19
N THR A 311 -0.77 -19.67 1.62
CA THR A 311 -1.64 -18.79 2.43
C THR A 311 -2.69 -19.61 3.17
N ALA A 312 -3.31 -20.60 2.52
CA ALA A 312 -4.26 -21.50 3.16
C ALA A 312 -3.62 -22.33 4.29
N GLU A 313 -2.37 -22.76 4.12
CA GLU A 313 -1.59 -23.46 5.15
C GLU A 313 -1.34 -22.58 6.38
N LEU A 314 -0.95 -21.32 6.18
CA LEU A 314 -0.79 -20.33 7.24
C LEU A 314 -2.10 -20.11 8.00
N ILE A 315 -3.20 -19.87 7.28
CA ILE A 315 -4.56 -19.71 7.85
C ILE A 315 -4.94 -20.93 8.69
N ALA A 316 -4.72 -22.14 8.15
CA ALA A 316 -5.07 -23.37 8.83
C ALA A 316 -4.25 -23.57 10.11
N GLY A 317 -2.95 -23.28 10.08
CA GLY A 317 -2.09 -23.40 11.25
C GLY A 317 -2.41 -22.36 12.34
N ALA A 318 -2.80 -21.13 11.96
CA ALA A 318 -3.27 -20.11 12.91
C ALA A 318 -4.57 -20.56 13.59
N ARG A 319 -5.54 -21.06 12.81
CA ARG A 319 -6.83 -21.55 13.33
C ARG A 319 -6.71 -22.86 14.12
N ALA A 320 -5.70 -23.67 13.85
CA ALA A 320 -5.42 -24.85 14.67
C ALA A 320 -4.99 -24.48 16.09
N ALA A 321 -4.26 -23.37 16.25
CA ALA A 321 -3.84 -22.86 17.56
C ALA A 321 -4.93 -22.02 18.24
N ASN A 322 -5.64 -21.18 17.48
CA ASN A 322 -6.78 -20.39 17.96
C ASN A 322 -7.97 -20.52 16.98
N PRO A 323 -8.95 -21.41 17.24
CA PRO A 323 -10.12 -21.56 16.37
C PRO A 323 -11.00 -20.32 16.23
N GLU A 324 -10.82 -19.33 17.12
CA GLU A 324 -11.59 -18.08 17.12
C GLU A 324 -10.86 -16.91 16.46
N VAL A 325 -9.60 -17.10 16.02
CA VAL A 325 -8.84 -16.04 15.33
C VAL A 325 -9.55 -15.65 14.03
N GLU A 326 -9.76 -14.35 13.87
CA GLU A 326 -10.25 -13.77 12.63
C GLU A 326 -9.08 -13.20 11.83
N ILE A 327 -9.21 -13.19 10.51
CA ILE A 327 -8.08 -12.93 9.60
C ILE A 327 -8.45 -11.85 8.59
N VAL A 328 -7.53 -10.92 8.38
CA VAL A 328 -7.54 -10.01 7.21
C VAL A 328 -6.37 -10.39 6.32
N LEU A 329 -6.68 -10.87 5.12
CA LEU A 329 -5.70 -11.04 4.06
C LEU A 329 -5.51 -9.68 3.39
N VAL A 330 -4.27 -9.32 3.07
CA VAL A 330 -3.96 -8.08 2.35
C VAL A 330 -3.40 -8.45 0.98
N ALA A 331 -4.15 -8.18 -0.08
CA ALA A 331 -3.56 -8.19 -1.42
C ALA A 331 -2.68 -6.94 -1.53
N THR A 332 -1.41 -7.13 -1.83
CA THR A 332 -0.41 -6.06 -1.83
C THR A 332 -0.64 -5.03 -2.95
N MET A 333 -0.02 -3.86 -2.84
CA MET A 333 0.09 -2.88 -3.91
C MET A 333 0.74 -3.46 -5.17
N LEU A 334 0.57 -2.78 -6.30
CA LEU A 334 1.36 -3.08 -7.50
C LEU A 334 2.82 -2.66 -7.28
N GLY A 335 3.77 -3.46 -7.76
CA GLY A 335 5.19 -3.10 -7.83
C GLY A 335 5.55 -2.38 -9.13
N ASN A 336 6.82 -1.99 -9.28
CA ASN A 336 7.30 -1.30 -10.49
C ASN A 336 7.17 -2.24 -11.70
N ALA A 337 6.35 -1.88 -12.68
CA ALA A 337 6.09 -2.71 -13.86
C ALA A 337 7.33 -2.89 -14.75
N ASP A 338 8.30 -1.98 -14.66
CA ASP A 338 9.57 -2.10 -15.39
C ASP A 338 10.55 -3.06 -14.71
N TRP A 339 10.25 -3.58 -13.51
CA TRP A 339 11.11 -4.52 -12.81
C TRP A 339 10.67 -5.97 -13.02
N ILE A 340 11.59 -6.85 -13.45
CA ILE A 340 11.25 -8.23 -13.80
C ILE A 340 10.68 -9.04 -12.63
N HIS A 341 10.93 -8.63 -11.38
CA HIS A 341 10.46 -9.37 -10.21
C HIS A 341 9.05 -8.97 -9.74
N THR A 342 8.47 -7.91 -10.32
CA THR A 342 7.11 -7.44 -10.01
C THR A 342 6.26 -7.32 -11.28
N PRO A 343 6.03 -8.44 -12.01
CA PRO A 343 5.21 -8.43 -13.22
C PRO A 343 3.78 -7.98 -12.92
N ALA A 344 3.37 -6.83 -13.48
CA ALA A 344 2.11 -6.16 -13.17
C ALA A 344 0.88 -7.07 -13.37
N GLU A 345 0.91 -7.93 -14.39
CA GLU A 345 -0.19 -8.83 -14.74
C GLU A 345 -0.41 -9.98 -13.74
N MET A 346 0.52 -10.19 -12.80
CA MET A 346 0.42 -11.25 -11.81
C MET A 346 -0.29 -10.81 -10.52
N PHE A 347 -0.23 -9.54 -10.15
CA PHE A 347 -0.84 -9.05 -8.92
C PHE A 347 -2.35 -9.30 -8.86
N PRO A 348 -3.16 -9.03 -9.91
CA PRO A 348 -4.58 -9.37 -9.90
C PRO A 348 -4.85 -10.87 -9.72
N LYS A 349 -3.98 -11.74 -10.26
CA LYS A 349 -4.10 -13.19 -10.10
C LYS A 349 -3.85 -13.59 -8.63
N TYR A 350 -2.81 -13.06 -8.00
CA TYR A 350 -2.52 -13.32 -6.59
C TYR A 350 -3.63 -12.77 -5.68
N ARG A 351 -4.19 -11.60 -5.99
CA ARG A 351 -5.37 -11.05 -5.32
C ARG A 351 -6.57 -11.99 -5.45
N ASP A 352 -6.88 -12.46 -6.66
CA ASP A 352 -8.00 -13.37 -6.91
C ASP A 352 -7.85 -14.69 -6.11
N GLU A 353 -6.62 -15.17 -5.94
CA GLU A 353 -6.32 -16.32 -5.10
C GLU A 353 -6.59 -16.06 -3.60
N LEU A 354 -6.25 -14.87 -3.09
CA LEU A 354 -6.61 -14.47 -1.73
C LEU A 354 -8.13 -14.35 -1.58
N GLN A 355 -8.82 -13.79 -2.58
CA GLN A 355 -10.28 -13.69 -2.58
C GLN A 355 -10.94 -15.08 -2.45
N CYS A 356 -10.38 -16.11 -3.05
CA CYS A 356 -10.87 -17.49 -2.94
C CYS A 356 -10.76 -18.07 -1.52
N LEU A 357 -9.92 -17.49 -0.66
CA LEU A 357 -9.74 -17.91 0.74
C LEU A 357 -10.65 -17.15 1.72
N THR A 358 -11.37 -16.13 1.25
CA THR A 358 -12.30 -15.35 2.08
C THR A 358 -13.54 -16.16 2.48
N GLY A 359 -14.15 -15.78 3.59
CA GLY A 359 -15.32 -16.46 4.17
C GLY A 359 -15.58 -16.00 5.61
N PRO A 360 -16.40 -16.73 6.39
CA PRO A 360 -16.62 -16.39 7.79
C PRO A 360 -15.29 -16.29 8.57
N GLY A 361 -15.06 -15.12 9.17
CA GLY A 361 -13.84 -14.81 9.91
C GLY A 361 -12.58 -14.63 9.04
N ILE A 362 -12.70 -14.48 7.71
CA ILE A 362 -11.59 -14.16 6.80
C ILE A 362 -12.05 -13.10 5.79
N ALA A 363 -11.46 -11.91 5.89
CA ALA A 363 -11.72 -10.78 4.98
C ALA A 363 -10.51 -10.51 4.08
N LEU A 364 -10.71 -9.72 3.02
CA LEU A 364 -9.66 -9.26 2.11
C LEU A 364 -9.63 -7.72 2.08
N ALA A 365 -8.47 -7.14 2.38
CA ALA A 365 -8.12 -5.77 2.05
C ALA A 365 -7.38 -5.75 0.71
N ASP A 366 -7.98 -5.18 -0.33
CA ASP A 366 -7.48 -5.26 -1.70
C ASP A 366 -6.70 -4.01 -2.12
N LEU A 367 -5.40 -3.95 -1.83
CA LEU A 367 -4.55 -2.85 -2.29
C LEU A 367 -4.13 -3.01 -3.74
N THR A 368 -4.25 -4.20 -4.33
CA THR A 368 -4.02 -4.42 -5.76
C THR A 368 -5.00 -3.59 -6.58
N GLU A 369 -6.30 -3.62 -6.24
CA GLU A 369 -7.30 -2.80 -6.93
C GLU A 369 -7.14 -1.31 -6.62
N VAL A 370 -6.89 -0.94 -5.35
CA VAL A 370 -6.64 0.48 -5.00
C VAL A 370 -5.50 1.04 -5.85
N TRP A 371 -4.36 0.34 -5.93
CA TRP A 371 -3.26 0.78 -6.78
C TRP A 371 -3.61 0.79 -8.26
N THR A 372 -4.36 -0.22 -8.73
CA THR A 372 -4.80 -0.28 -10.14
C THR A 372 -5.57 0.98 -10.52
N VAL A 373 -6.50 1.41 -9.67
CA VAL A 373 -7.29 2.63 -9.88
C VAL A 373 -6.40 3.88 -9.90
N LEU A 374 -5.52 4.04 -8.91
CA LEU A 374 -4.70 5.25 -8.81
C LEU A 374 -3.72 5.36 -10.00
N LEU A 375 -3.14 4.23 -10.44
CA LEU A 375 -2.20 4.17 -11.56
C LEU A 375 -2.85 4.32 -12.94
N GLU A 376 -4.18 4.46 -13.03
CA GLU A 376 -4.83 4.91 -14.27
C GLU A 376 -4.41 6.34 -14.66
N ARG A 377 -3.91 7.14 -13.70
CA ARG A 377 -3.50 8.54 -13.93
C ARG A 377 -2.17 8.90 -13.29
N LYS A 378 -1.90 8.38 -12.10
CA LYS A 378 -0.67 8.67 -11.39
C LYS A 378 0.52 7.99 -12.04
N ASP A 379 1.70 8.56 -11.80
CA ASP A 379 2.93 7.84 -12.03
C ASP A 379 3.15 6.80 -10.92
N PHE A 380 3.81 5.69 -11.23
CA PHE A 380 4.19 4.71 -10.20
C PHE A 380 5.02 5.34 -9.09
N LEU A 381 5.98 6.19 -9.47
CA LEU A 381 6.89 6.82 -8.52
C LEU A 381 6.14 7.71 -7.52
N ASP A 382 5.01 8.31 -7.91
CA ASP A 382 4.19 9.16 -7.03
C ASP A 382 3.70 8.41 -5.79
N LEU A 383 3.62 7.07 -5.83
CA LEU A 383 3.08 6.22 -4.77
C LEU A 383 4.15 5.45 -3.99
N THR A 384 5.42 5.57 -4.38
CA THR A 384 6.50 4.77 -3.81
C THR A 384 7.48 5.59 -3.00
N GLY A 385 8.01 4.97 -1.93
CA GLY A 385 9.07 5.56 -1.12
C GLY A 385 10.48 5.20 -1.58
N ASN A 386 10.61 4.24 -2.51
CA ASN A 386 11.91 3.76 -2.98
C ASN A 386 12.03 3.60 -4.50
N GLY A 387 10.97 3.81 -5.28
CA GLY A 387 10.97 3.66 -6.74
C GLY A 387 10.78 2.25 -7.27
N LEU A 388 10.66 1.23 -6.41
CA LEU A 388 10.63 -0.18 -6.82
C LEU A 388 9.40 -0.94 -6.32
N ASN A 389 9.18 -0.99 -5.00
CA ASN A 389 8.23 -1.94 -4.42
C ASN A 389 7.68 -1.56 -3.04
N HIS A 390 8.12 -0.47 -2.42
CA HIS A 390 7.58 -0.03 -1.13
C HIS A 390 6.78 1.27 -1.28
N PRO A 391 5.64 1.38 -0.56
CA PRO A 391 4.84 2.59 -0.57
C PRO A 391 5.56 3.74 0.14
N ASN A 392 5.24 4.98 -0.25
CA ASN A 392 5.56 6.16 0.56
C ASN A 392 4.50 6.37 1.66
N ASP A 393 4.54 7.52 2.35
CA ASP A 393 3.57 7.87 3.40
C ASP A 393 2.12 7.81 2.92
N PHE A 394 1.83 8.38 1.74
CA PHE A 394 0.47 8.29 1.18
C PHE A 394 0.09 6.84 0.90
N GLY A 395 1.01 6.04 0.36
CA GLY A 395 0.76 4.61 0.16
C GLY A 395 0.50 3.85 1.47
N HIS A 396 1.24 4.12 2.55
CA HIS A 396 0.96 3.53 3.87
C HIS A 396 -0.42 3.98 4.41
N ARG A 397 -0.85 5.22 4.13
CA ARG A 397 -2.23 5.65 4.43
C ARG A 397 -3.26 4.86 3.64
N LEU A 398 -3.04 4.57 2.36
CA LEU A 398 -3.96 3.77 1.54
C LEU A 398 -4.13 2.36 2.12
N TYR A 399 -3.04 1.72 2.55
CA TYR A 399 -3.10 0.43 3.28
C TYR A 399 -3.95 0.53 4.53
N ALA A 400 -3.70 1.57 5.35
CA ALA A 400 -4.47 1.78 6.57
C ALA A 400 -5.96 2.00 6.28
N GLN A 401 -6.28 2.87 5.31
CA GLN A 401 -7.65 3.15 4.87
C GLN A 401 -8.38 1.88 4.40
N ALA A 402 -7.72 1.02 3.63
CA ALA A 402 -8.31 -0.21 3.12
C ALA A 402 -8.68 -1.19 4.25
N ILE A 403 -7.80 -1.32 5.24
CA ILE A 403 -8.03 -2.18 6.41
C ILE A 403 -9.09 -1.57 7.35
N LEU A 404 -8.96 -0.28 7.66
CA LEU A 404 -9.85 0.44 8.59
C LEU A 404 -11.28 0.51 8.08
N ARG A 405 -11.47 0.67 6.77
CA ARG A 405 -12.81 0.66 6.17
C ARG A 405 -13.59 -0.59 6.60
N GLY A 406 -12.98 -1.76 6.52
CA GLY A 406 -13.65 -2.99 6.92
C GLY A 406 -13.81 -3.18 8.43
N LEU A 407 -12.98 -2.53 9.24
CA LEU A 407 -13.02 -2.65 10.71
C LEU A 407 -13.91 -1.60 11.40
N LEU A 408 -14.25 -0.50 10.72
CA LEU A 408 -15.01 0.62 11.30
C LEU A 408 -16.26 1.04 10.51
N SER A 409 -16.47 0.60 9.25
CA SER A 409 -17.65 0.99 8.44
C SER A 409 -18.91 0.15 8.73
N GLY A 410 -19.04 -0.35 9.96
CA GLY A 410 -20.00 -1.40 10.33
C GLY A 410 -21.35 -0.93 10.87
N ASP A 411 -21.79 0.31 10.61
CA ASP A 411 -23.10 0.83 11.05
C ASP A 411 -24.01 1.22 9.88
#